data_AF-A0A502DJI1-F1
#
_entry.id   AF-A0A502DJI1-F1
#
_cell.length_a   1.000
_cell.length_b   1.000
_cell.length_c   1.000
_cell.angle_alpha   90.00
_cell.angle_beta   90.00
_cell.angle_gamma   90.00
#
_symmetry.space_group_name_H-M   'P 1'
#
loop_
_entity.id
_entity.type
_entity.pdbx_description
1 polymer ?
#
loop_
_entity_poly.entity_id
_entity_poly.type
_entity_poly.pdbx_seq_one_letter_code
_entity_poly.pdbx_strand_id
1 'polypeptide(L)'
;MNTESDQNVPEVYRRIVHRAHRLLDTLEREYLEIKPEHGATGFRERVFNRMNDLAITKPAELILSTGEVCMEKVTELIKLEGDAISSDLWWIYGACANVVASSRALNSKDLDRAWELMCDAHTPTGAMLVTNRAEEILTKHVFDAVNKERASNAAKGRHHKSDVMKKKTHEILRSRSDWAGQARAKRVVIAKLKAEYGQDALKNFEDTVEKWIRDMPDRLELIPSLKERLSRSSTLPDSIQTKSDPLNPPPL
;
A
#
# COMPACT_ATOMS: atom_id res chain seq x y z
N MET A 1 3.87 -31.74 10.46
CA MET A 1 3.75 -33.15 10.87
C MET A 1 4.95 -33.92 10.31
N ASN A 2 5.72 -34.66 11.12
CA ASN A 2 6.98 -35.29 10.73
C ASN A 2 6.80 -36.60 9.93
N THR A 3 7.09 -36.55 8.62
CA THR A 3 8.13 -37.29 7.85
C THR A 3 8.54 -38.75 8.15
N GLU A 4 7.74 -39.60 8.80
CA GLU A 4 8.00 -41.06 8.80
C GLU A 4 7.16 -41.84 7.77
N SER A 5 6.00 -41.32 7.33
CA SER A 5 5.15 -42.01 6.35
C SER A 5 5.65 -41.92 4.90
N ASP A 6 6.53 -40.95 4.59
CA ASP A 6 6.99 -40.70 3.21
C ASP A 6 8.08 -41.69 2.75
N GLN A 7 8.72 -42.42 3.68
CA GLN A 7 9.80 -43.37 3.34
C GLN A 7 9.28 -44.66 2.69
N ASN A 8 8.02 -45.03 2.90
CA ASN A 8 7.39 -46.22 2.32
C ASN A 8 6.59 -45.93 1.04
N VAL A 9 6.62 -44.69 0.55
CA VAL A 9 5.93 -44.29 -0.68
C VAL A 9 6.87 -44.55 -1.86
N PRO A 10 6.49 -45.41 -2.83
CA PRO A 10 7.24 -45.59 -4.07
C PRO A 10 7.58 -44.24 -4.69
N GLU A 11 8.80 -44.12 -5.23
CA GLU A 11 9.34 -42.84 -5.71
C GLU A 11 8.41 -42.16 -6.73
N VAL A 12 7.70 -42.97 -7.53
CA VAL A 12 6.69 -42.53 -8.51
C VAL A 12 5.52 -41.77 -7.86
N TYR A 13 5.15 -42.08 -6.62
CA TYR A 13 4.03 -41.48 -5.89
C TYR A 13 4.44 -40.31 -4.97
N ARG A 14 5.72 -40.20 -4.59
CA ARG A 14 6.18 -39.19 -3.61
C ARG A 14 5.83 -37.76 -4.00
N ARG A 15 5.91 -37.44 -5.30
CA ARG A 15 5.60 -36.09 -5.79
C ARG A 15 4.13 -35.72 -5.55
N ILE A 16 3.22 -36.68 -5.71
CA ILE A 16 1.77 -36.49 -5.49
C ILE A 16 1.50 -36.32 -4.01
N VAL A 17 2.05 -37.21 -3.17
CA VAL A 17 1.89 -37.17 -1.70
C VAL A 17 2.42 -35.86 -1.12
N HIS A 18 3.63 -35.42 -1.50
CA HIS A 18 4.18 -34.14 -1.05
C HIS A 18 3.37 -32.91 -1.50
N ARG A 19 2.71 -32.99 -2.65
CA ARG A 19 1.81 -31.93 -3.13
C ARG A 19 0.51 -31.93 -2.35
N ALA A 20 -0.04 -33.11 -2.06
CA ALA A 20 -1.23 -33.26 -1.23
C ALA A 20 -1.00 -32.68 0.18
N HIS A 21 0.11 -33.01 0.85
CA HIS A 21 0.43 -32.46 2.16
C HIS A 21 0.52 -30.93 2.16
N ARG A 22 1.28 -30.35 1.21
CA ARG A 22 1.40 -28.90 1.09
C ARG A 22 0.08 -28.21 0.81
N LEU A 23 -0.77 -28.83 0.00
CA LEU A 23 -2.09 -28.31 -0.30
C LEU A 23 -2.98 -28.34 0.95
N LEU A 24 -3.01 -29.45 1.68
CA LEU A 24 -3.77 -29.57 2.93
C LEU A 24 -3.32 -28.54 3.98
N ASP A 25 -2.01 -28.32 4.15
CA ASP A 25 -1.47 -27.28 5.04
C ASP A 25 -1.94 -25.88 4.61
N THR A 26 -2.00 -25.63 3.30
CA THR A 26 -2.50 -24.36 2.76
C THR A 26 -3.99 -24.21 3.04
N LEU A 27 -4.80 -25.21 2.70
CA LEU A 27 -6.25 -25.20 2.93
C LEU A 27 -6.59 -25.01 4.42
N GLU A 28 -5.84 -25.63 5.32
CA GLU A 28 -6.01 -25.46 6.76
C GLU A 28 -5.75 -24.00 7.20
N ARG A 29 -4.68 -23.38 6.71
CA ARG A 29 -4.40 -21.97 7.02
C ARG A 29 -5.52 -21.05 6.53
N GLU A 30 -5.93 -21.19 5.27
CA GLU A 30 -6.97 -20.36 4.66
C GLU A 30 -8.31 -20.56 5.37
N TYR A 31 -8.64 -21.80 5.76
CA TYR A 31 -9.84 -22.12 6.55
C TYR A 31 -9.85 -21.38 7.90
N LEU A 32 -8.70 -21.28 8.57
CA LEU A 32 -8.58 -20.56 9.85
C LEU A 32 -8.71 -19.04 9.66
N GLU A 33 -8.23 -18.50 8.55
CA GLU A 33 -8.33 -17.06 8.23
C GLU A 33 -9.77 -16.62 7.96
N ILE A 34 -10.57 -17.47 7.31
CA ILE A 34 -12.00 -17.23 7.03
C ILE A 34 -12.83 -17.15 8.32
N LYS A 35 -12.38 -17.79 9.42
CA LYS A 35 -13.09 -17.87 10.71
C LYS A 35 -14.56 -18.32 10.56
N PRO A 36 -14.83 -19.50 9.99
CA PRO A 36 -16.19 -19.98 9.80
C PRO A 36 -16.94 -20.06 11.14
N GLU A 37 -18.24 -19.71 11.14
CA GLU A 37 -19.08 -19.58 12.34
C GLU A 37 -19.01 -20.80 13.27
N HIS A 38 -18.84 -21.99 12.70
CA HIS A 38 -18.88 -23.26 13.40
C HIS A 38 -17.47 -23.86 13.63
N GLY A 39 -16.41 -23.04 13.49
CA GLY A 39 -14.99 -23.43 13.44
C GLY A 39 -14.35 -23.96 14.74
N ALA A 40 -15.10 -24.27 15.79
CA ALA A 40 -14.56 -24.71 17.09
C ALA A 40 -13.79 -26.05 17.05
N THR A 41 -13.96 -26.86 16.01
CA THR A 41 -13.35 -28.20 15.83
C THR A 41 -12.26 -28.23 14.73
N GLY A 42 -11.97 -27.11 14.09
CA GLY A 42 -10.87 -26.97 13.12
C GLY A 42 -11.08 -27.65 11.76
N PHE A 43 -10.20 -27.32 10.80
CA PHE A 43 -10.24 -27.81 9.41
C PHE A 43 -10.22 -29.35 9.34
N ARG A 44 -9.36 -29.98 10.16
CA ARG A 44 -9.13 -31.43 10.13
C ARG A 44 -10.40 -32.22 10.41
N GLU A 45 -11.18 -31.85 11.43
CA GLU A 45 -12.39 -32.59 11.81
C GLU A 45 -13.57 -32.27 10.90
N ARG A 46 -13.75 -30.99 10.55
CA ARG A 46 -14.93 -30.50 9.81
C ARG A 46 -14.87 -30.76 8.32
N VAL A 47 -13.66 -30.71 7.75
CA VAL A 47 -13.46 -30.79 6.30
C VAL A 47 -12.78 -32.11 5.94
N PHE A 48 -11.54 -32.30 6.37
CA PHE A 48 -10.72 -33.43 5.92
C PHE A 48 -11.30 -34.78 6.36
N ASN A 49 -11.58 -34.96 7.65
CA ASN A 49 -12.10 -36.22 8.18
C ASN A 49 -13.47 -36.54 7.59
N ARG A 50 -14.39 -35.57 7.48
CA ARG A 50 -15.70 -35.80 6.86
C ARG A 50 -15.59 -36.27 5.41
N MET A 51 -14.72 -35.63 4.61
CA MET A 51 -14.49 -36.04 3.24
C MET A 51 -13.87 -37.43 3.17
N ASN A 52 -12.87 -37.70 4.01
CA ASN A 52 -12.21 -38.99 4.09
C ASN A 52 -13.17 -40.12 4.53
N ASP A 53 -13.99 -39.87 5.54
CA ASP A 53 -15.00 -40.79 6.05
C ASP A 53 -16.06 -41.10 4.97
N LEU A 54 -16.52 -40.07 4.26
CA LEU A 54 -17.45 -40.27 3.14
C LEU A 54 -16.79 -41.11 2.03
N ALA A 55 -15.54 -40.81 1.69
CA ALA A 55 -14.80 -41.56 0.69
C ALA A 55 -14.63 -43.04 1.09
N ILE A 56 -14.40 -43.32 2.38
CA ILE A 56 -14.24 -44.69 2.91
C ILE A 56 -15.57 -45.43 2.96
N THR A 57 -16.59 -44.82 3.56
CA THR A 57 -17.87 -45.49 3.87
C THR A 57 -18.79 -45.56 2.66
N LYS A 58 -18.77 -44.54 1.81
CA LYS A 58 -19.65 -44.40 0.64
C LYS A 58 -18.92 -43.75 -0.53
N PRO A 59 -17.90 -44.43 -1.10
CA PRO A 59 -17.06 -43.86 -2.15
C PRO A 59 -17.85 -43.36 -3.35
N ALA A 60 -18.92 -44.05 -3.75
CA ALA A 60 -19.76 -43.68 -4.88
C ALA A 60 -20.58 -42.39 -4.67
N GLU A 61 -20.76 -41.94 -3.42
CA GLU A 61 -21.39 -40.64 -3.13
C GLU A 61 -20.41 -39.48 -3.32
N LEU A 62 -19.11 -39.68 -3.07
CA LEU A 62 -18.08 -38.66 -3.25
C LEU A 62 -17.43 -38.69 -4.63
N ILE A 63 -17.24 -39.87 -5.20
CA ILE A 63 -16.55 -40.10 -6.47
C ILE A 63 -17.54 -40.79 -7.41
N LEU A 64 -17.94 -40.09 -8.47
CA LEU A 64 -18.86 -40.58 -9.48
C LEU A 64 -18.27 -41.76 -10.25
N SER A 65 -19.11 -42.49 -10.99
CA SER A 65 -18.64 -43.56 -11.89
C SER A 65 -17.73 -43.04 -13.01
N THR A 66 -17.80 -41.74 -13.34
CA THR A 66 -16.85 -41.05 -14.23
C THR A 66 -15.47 -40.86 -13.61
N GLY A 67 -15.31 -41.15 -12.31
CA GLY A 67 -14.09 -40.93 -11.54
C GLY A 67 -13.97 -39.51 -10.98
N GLU A 68 -14.90 -38.61 -11.29
CA GLU A 68 -14.91 -37.21 -10.85
C GLU A 68 -15.48 -37.05 -9.43
N VAL A 69 -15.09 -35.98 -8.76
CA VAL A 69 -15.68 -35.61 -7.46
C VAL A 69 -17.12 -35.14 -7.67
N CYS A 70 -18.04 -35.70 -6.91
CA CYS A 70 -19.44 -35.30 -6.88
C CYS A 70 -19.60 -33.96 -6.15
N MET A 71 -19.57 -32.85 -6.90
CA MET A 71 -19.68 -31.51 -6.33
C MET A 71 -21.04 -31.21 -5.70
N GLU A 72 -22.10 -31.91 -6.11
CA GLU A 72 -23.40 -31.85 -5.45
C GLU A 72 -23.28 -32.36 -4.01
N LYS A 73 -22.59 -33.49 -3.81
CA LYS A 73 -22.38 -34.05 -2.46
C LYS A 73 -21.48 -33.16 -1.60
N VAL A 74 -20.45 -32.57 -2.20
CA VAL A 74 -19.61 -31.56 -1.53
C VAL A 74 -20.46 -30.38 -1.09
N THR A 75 -21.38 -29.92 -1.94
CA THR A 75 -22.30 -28.81 -1.62
C THR A 75 -23.24 -29.15 -0.46
N GLU A 76 -23.77 -30.37 -0.40
CA GLU A 76 -24.55 -30.83 0.76
C GLU A 76 -23.75 -30.78 2.07
N LEU A 77 -22.48 -31.18 2.03
CA LEU A 77 -21.61 -31.15 3.20
C LEU A 77 -21.28 -29.73 3.67
N ILE A 78 -21.09 -28.78 2.73
CA ILE A 78 -20.81 -27.38 3.09
C ILE A 78 -22.05 -26.71 3.70
N LYS A 79 -23.27 -27.06 3.28
CA LYS A 79 -24.51 -26.51 3.87
C LYS A 79 -24.64 -26.77 5.37
N LEU A 80 -23.96 -27.79 5.89
CA LEU A 80 -23.88 -28.05 7.33
C LEU A 80 -23.05 -26.98 8.10
N GLU A 81 -22.33 -26.12 7.38
CA GLU A 81 -21.59 -24.99 7.93
C GLU A 81 -22.45 -23.73 8.09
N GLY A 82 -23.67 -23.71 7.54
CA GLY A 82 -24.64 -22.61 7.64
C GLY A 82 -25.17 -22.13 6.29
N ASP A 83 -26.12 -21.20 6.32
CA ASP A 83 -26.78 -20.66 5.11
C ASP A 83 -25.93 -19.58 4.40
N ALA A 84 -25.02 -18.93 5.12
CA ALA A 84 -24.13 -17.89 4.60
C ALA A 84 -22.71 -18.42 4.35
N ILE A 85 -22.58 -19.34 3.39
CA ILE A 85 -21.30 -19.96 3.02
C ILE A 85 -20.44 -18.93 2.26
N SER A 86 -19.26 -18.59 2.80
CA SER A 86 -18.25 -17.83 2.06
C SER A 86 -17.79 -18.63 0.83
N SER A 87 -17.61 -17.97 -0.32
CA SER A 87 -17.07 -18.59 -1.55
C SER A 87 -15.78 -19.36 -1.30
N ASP A 88 -14.96 -18.86 -0.38
CA ASP A 88 -13.66 -19.43 -0.06
C ASP A 88 -13.79 -20.78 0.67
N LEU A 89 -14.83 -20.92 1.49
CA LEU A 89 -15.15 -22.19 2.15
C LEU A 89 -15.55 -23.26 1.14
N TRP A 90 -16.29 -22.88 0.08
CA TRP A 90 -16.65 -23.78 -1.01
C TRP A 90 -15.41 -24.29 -1.75
N TRP A 91 -14.47 -23.40 -2.07
CA TRP A 91 -13.21 -23.77 -2.71
C TRP A 91 -12.37 -24.69 -1.83
N ILE A 92 -12.34 -24.47 -0.51
CA ILE A 92 -11.61 -25.33 0.43
C ILE A 92 -12.18 -26.75 0.44
N TYR A 93 -13.51 -26.90 0.51
CA TYR A 93 -14.16 -28.21 0.50
C TYR A 93 -13.96 -28.94 -0.83
N GLY A 94 -14.09 -28.23 -1.96
CA GLY A 94 -13.83 -28.80 -3.29
C GLY A 94 -12.38 -29.25 -3.48
N ALA A 95 -11.41 -28.44 -3.06
CA ALA A 95 -10.00 -28.82 -3.10
C ALA A 95 -9.70 -30.03 -2.21
N CYS A 96 -10.24 -30.05 -0.98
CA CYS A 96 -10.06 -31.16 -0.06
C CYS A 96 -10.66 -32.47 -0.59
N ALA A 97 -11.86 -32.41 -1.20
CA ALA A 97 -12.50 -33.58 -1.80
C ALA A 97 -11.63 -34.19 -2.92
N ASN A 98 -11.03 -33.35 -3.76
CA ASN A 98 -10.12 -33.80 -4.81
C ASN A 98 -8.80 -34.39 -4.25
N VAL A 99 -8.26 -33.84 -3.15
CA VAL A 99 -7.10 -34.45 -2.46
C VAL A 99 -7.44 -35.84 -1.91
N VAL A 100 -8.61 -36.00 -1.30
CA VAL A 100 -9.06 -37.31 -0.78
C VAL A 100 -9.27 -38.29 -1.92
N ALA A 101 -9.89 -37.87 -3.03
CA ALA A 101 -10.09 -38.70 -4.20
C ALA A 101 -8.74 -39.11 -4.85
N SER A 102 -7.77 -38.19 -4.93
CA SER A 102 -6.42 -38.48 -5.40
C SER A 102 -5.72 -39.54 -4.54
N SER A 103 -5.83 -39.42 -3.21
CA SER A 103 -5.28 -40.42 -2.27
C SER A 103 -5.88 -41.81 -2.51
N ARG A 104 -7.18 -41.90 -2.84
CA ARG A 104 -7.81 -43.18 -3.19
C ARG A 104 -7.32 -43.73 -4.53
N ALA A 105 -7.20 -42.89 -5.54
CA ALA A 105 -6.63 -43.30 -6.83
C ALA A 105 -5.20 -43.84 -6.67
N LEU A 106 -4.37 -43.19 -5.84
CA LEU A 106 -3.05 -43.70 -5.45
C LEU A 106 -3.11 -45.08 -4.79
N ASN A 107 -4.03 -45.29 -3.84
CA ASN A 107 -4.21 -46.58 -3.17
C ASN A 107 -4.66 -47.69 -4.15
N SER A 108 -5.41 -47.31 -5.19
CA SER A 108 -5.80 -48.18 -6.30
C SER A 108 -4.74 -48.34 -7.39
N LYS A 109 -3.56 -47.72 -7.23
CA LYS A 109 -2.44 -47.69 -8.20
C LYS A 109 -2.80 -47.02 -9.54
N ASP A 110 -3.80 -46.16 -9.55
CA ASP A 110 -4.17 -45.33 -10.70
C ASP A 110 -3.44 -43.97 -10.62
N LEU A 111 -2.25 -43.94 -11.23
CA LEU A 111 -1.34 -42.79 -11.20
C LEU A 111 -1.88 -41.57 -11.95
N ASP A 112 -2.39 -41.80 -13.15
CA ASP A 112 -2.84 -40.73 -14.03
C ASP A 112 -4.05 -40.05 -13.40
N ARG A 113 -5.00 -40.84 -12.90
CA ARG A 113 -6.16 -40.29 -12.19
C ARG A 113 -5.78 -39.56 -10.91
N ALA A 114 -4.84 -40.11 -10.13
CA ALA A 114 -4.34 -39.43 -8.94
C ALA A 114 -3.71 -38.07 -9.27
N TRP A 115 -3.01 -37.96 -10.40
CA TRP A 115 -2.41 -36.72 -10.87
C TRP A 115 -3.46 -35.71 -11.34
N GLU A 116 -4.45 -36.14 -12.13
CA GLU A 116 -5.57 -35.32 -12.59
C GLU A 116 -6.31 -34.70 -11.40
N LEU A 117 -6.73 -35.52 -10.44
CA LEU A 117 -7.42 -35.07 -9.23
C LEU A 117 -6.56 -34.11 -8.39
N MET A 118 -5.23 -34.30 -8.35
CA MET A 118 -4.35 -33.31 -7.70
C MET A 118 -4.29 -31.98 -8.45
N CYS A 119 -4.35 -31.99 -9.78
CA CYS A 119 -4.42 -30.76 -10.58
C CYS A 119 -5.74 -30.03 -10.34
N ASP A 120 -6.85 -30.78 -10.32
CA ASP A 120 -8.18 -30.26 -10.02
C ASP A 120 -8.25 -29.69 -8.60
N ALA A 121 -7.55 -30.30 -7.63
CA ALA A 121 -7.46 -29.77 -6.28
C ALA A 121 -6.72 -28.41 -6.19
N HIS A 122 -5.73 -28.16 -7.05
CA HIS A 122 -4.96 -26.91 -7.04
C HIS A 122 -5.70 -25.74 -7.72
N THR A 123 -6.62 -26.02 -8.63
CA THR A 123 -7.32 -25.00 -9.42
C THR A 123 -8.17 -24.05 -8.54
N PRO A 124 -9.03 -24.55 -7.63
CA PRO A 124 -9.70 -23.77 -6.58
C PRO A 124 -8.77 -22.90 -5.74
N THR A 125 -7.66 -23.47 -5.26
CA THR A 125 -6.73 -22.77 -4.37
C THR A 125 -5.98 -21.67 -5.10
N GLY A 126 -5.62 -21.90 -6.36
CA GLY A 126 -5.05 -20.88 -7.23
C GLY A 126 -6.02 -19.72 -7.48
N ALA A 127 -7.30 -20.01 -7.75
CA ALA A 127 -8.33 -18.99 -7.96
C ALA A 127 -8.59 -18.17 -6.68
N MET A 128 -8.70 -18.83 -5.53
CA MET A 128 -8.89 -18.18 -4.23
C MET A 128 -7.71 -17.26 -3.89
N LEU A 129 -6.47 -17.74 -4.03
CA LEU A 129 -5.26 -16.95 -3.77
C LEU A 129 -5.15 -15.73 -4.69
N VAL A 130 -5.44 -15.88 -5.98
CA VAL A 130 -5.38 -14.76 -6.94
C VAL A 130 -6.46 -13.73 -6.64
N THR A 131 -7.69 -14.16 -6.33
CA THR A 131 -8.82 -13.26 -6.10
C THR A 131 -8.62 -12.48 -4.80
N ASN A 132 -8.32 -13.17 -3.70
CA ASN A 132 -8.10 -12.51 -2.40
C ASN A 132 -6.88 -11.59 -2.43
N ARG A 133 -5.78 -12.00 -3.07
CA ARG A 133 -4.61 -11.15 -3.19
C ARG A 133 -4.82 -9.95 -4.12
N ALA A 134 -5.58 -10.12 -5.20
CA ALA A 134 -5.94 -9.02 -6.09
C ALA A 134 -6.83 -8.00 -5.36
N GLU A 135 -7.78 -8.45 -4.56
CA GLU A 135 -8.64 -7.57 -3.75
C GLU A 135 -7.85 -6.78 -2.70
N GLU A 136 -6.91 -7.42 -1.99
CA GLU A 136 -6.03 -6.74 -1.04
C GLU A 136 -5.19 -5.64 -1.72
N ILE A 137 -4.56 -5.99 -2.86
CA ILE A 137 -3.71 -5.07 -3.63
C ILE A 137 -4.55 -3.91 -4.14
N LEU A 138 -5.73 -4.18 -4.72
CA LEU A 138 -6.64 -3.17 -5.23
C LEU A 138 -7.09 -2.23 -4.11
N THR A 139 -7.54 -2.80 -2.99
CA THR A 139 -8.01 -2.05 -1.82
C THR A 139 -6.91 -1.11 -1.31
N LYS A 140 -5.69 -1.62 -1.12
CA LYS A 140 -4.54 -0.82 -0.70
C LYS A 140 -4.26 0.32 -1.67
N HIS A 141 -4.21 0.05 -2.97
CA HIS A 141 -3.94 1.07 -3.98
C HIS A 141 -5.01 2.15 -4.03
N VAL A 142 -6.29 1.78 -3.91
CA VAL A 142 -7.41 2.73 -3.85
C VAL A 142 -7.30 3.60 -2.60
N PHE A 143 -7.07 3.02 -1.42
CA PHE A 143 -6.91 3.79 -0.19
C PHE A 143 -5.70 4.73 -0.24
N ASP A 144 -4.56 4.27 -0.74
CA ASP A 144 -3.36 5.09 -0.89
C ASP A 144 -3.61 6.27 -1.85
N ALA A 145 -4.30 6.03 -2.97
CA ALA A 145 -4.66 7.07 -3.93
C ALA A 145 -5.58 8.13 -3.30
N VAL A 146 -6.64 7.70 -2.61
CA VAL A 146 -7.59 8.60 -1.93
C VAL A 146 -6.89 9.42 -0.84
N ASN A 147 -6.03 8.80 -0.04
CA ASN A 147 -5.28 9.48 1.02
C ASN A 147 -4.29 10.50 0.43
N LYS A 148 -3.59 10.14 -0.65
CA LYS A 148 -2.69 11.05 -1.36
C LYS A 148 -3.44 12.25 -1.93
N GLU A 149 -4.62 12.05 -2.51
CA GLU A 149 -5.44 13.13 -3.04
C GLU A 149 -5.96 14.05 -1.93
N ARG A 150 -6.47 13.50 -0.81
CA ARG A 150 -6.87 14.30 0.35
C ARG A 150 -5.72 15.14 0.91
N ALA A 151 -4.53 14.55 1.04
CA ALA A 151 -3.35 15.26 1.50
C ALA A 151 -2.94 16.39 0.54
N SER A 152 -3.01 16.14 -0.78
CA SER A 152 -2.75 17.15 -1.82
C SER A 152 -3.75 18.30 -1.75
N ASN A 153 -5.05 18.00 -1.63
CA ASN A 153 -6.10 19.01 -1.54
C ASN A 153 -6.00 19.83 -0.24
N ALA A 154 -5.66 19.20 0.88
CA ALA A 154 -5.37 19.90 2.13
C ALA A 154 -4.14 20.81 2.01
N ALA A 155 -3.08 20.38 1.31
CA ALA A 155 -1.90 21.21 1.04
C ALA A 155 -2.24 22.40 0.14
N LYS A 156 -3.00 22.18 -0.94
CA LYS A 156 -3.49 23.26 -1.82
C LYS A 156 -4.32 24.28 -1.02
N GLY A 157 -5.19 23.83 -0.12
CA GLY A 157 -5.95 24.71 0.76
C GLY A 157 -5.08 25.54 1.71
N ARG A 158 -4.05 24.93 2.31
CA ARG A 158 -3.10 25.64 3.20
C ARG A 158 -2.29 26.72 2.50
N HIS A 159 -1.91 26.50 1.24
CA HIS A 159 -1.11 27.46 0.48
C HIS A 159 -1.95 28.51 -0.27
N HIS A 160 -3.23 28.23 -0.53
CA HIS A 160 -4.11 29.14 -1.28
C HIS A 160 -4.18 30.55 -0.67
N LYS A 161 -4.41 30.67 0.64
CA LYS A 161 -4.50 31.99 1.32
C LYS A 161 -3.17 32.74 1.24
N SER A 162 -2.05 32.04 1.42
CA SER A 162 -0.70 32.60 1.32
C SER A 162 -0.38 33.07 -0.10
N ASP A 163 -0.75 32.30 -1.13
CA ASP A 163 -0.49 32.63 -2.53
C ASP A 163 -1.33 33.84 -2.99
N VAL A 164 -2.59 33.92 -2.55
CA VAL A 164 -3.45 35.10 -2.78
C VAL A 164 -2.82 36.35 -2.16
N MET A 165 -2.39 36.30 -0.90
CA MET A 165 -1.75 37.43 -0.22
C MET A 165 -0.40 37.80 -0.85
N LYS A 166 0.38 36.81 -1.32
CA LYS A 166 1.63 37.05 -2.05
C LYS A 166 1.38 37.77 -3.38
N LYS A 167 0.38 37.33 -4.16
CA LYS A 167 0.00 37.99 -5.41
C LYS A 167 -0.45 39.44 -5.15
N LYS A 168 -1.28 39.65 -4.12
CA LYS A 168 -1.72 40.98 -3.71
C LYS A 168 -0.56 41.89 -3.26
N THR A 169 0.43 41.33 -2.56
CA THR A 169 1.67 42.03 -2.21
C THR A 169 2.37 42.57 -3.45
N HIS A 170 2.53 41.73 -4.49
CA HIS A 170 3.17 42.11 -5.74
C HIS A 170 2.35 43.16 -6.51
N GLU A 171 1.02 43.04 -6.52
CA GLU A 171 0.12 44.03 -7.12
C GLU A 171 0.22 45.40 -6.44
N ILE A 172 0.22 45.45 -5.10
CA ILE A 172 0.37 46.71 -4.34
C ILE A 172 1.71 47.37 -4.67
N LEU A 173 2.78 46.59 -4.76
CA LEU A 173 4.10 47.11 -5.12
C LEU A 173 4.16 47.64 -6.54
N ARG A 174 3.56 46.94 -7.51
CA ARG A 174 3.53 47.38 -8.93
C ARG A 174 2.58 48.54 -9.19
N SER A 175 1.57 48.76 -8.34
CA SER A 175 0.66 49.90 -8.47
C SER A 175 1.35 51.27 -8.31
N ARG A 176 2.61 51.27 -7.87
CA ARG A 176 3.39 52.48 -7.62
C ARG A 176 4.86 52.22 -7.96
N SER A 177 5.48 53.09 -8.75
CA SER A 177 6.88 52.93 -9.17
C SER A 177 7.86 53.87 -8.45
N ASP A 178 7.37 54.79 -7.61
CA ASP A 178 8.15 55.82 -6.90
C ASP A 178 8.31 55.52 -5.40
N TRP A 179 8.69 54.29 -5.04
CA TRP A 179 8.88 53.96 -3.63
C TRP A 179 10.14 54.62 -3.07
N ALA A 180 9.95 55.53 -2.09
CA ALA A 180 11.05 56.19 -1.37
C ALA A 180 12.05 55.21 -0.72
N GLY A 181 11.62 53.99 -0.40
CA GLY A 181 12.50 52.91 0.05
C GLY A 181 11.76 51.67 0.52
N GLN A 182 12.50 50.55 0.65
CA GLN A 182 11.95 49.24 0.99
C GLN A 182 11.21 49.23 2.34
N ALA A 183 11.70 49.98 3.33
CA ALA A 183 11.04 50.12 4.63
C ALA A 183 9.68 50.84 4.56
N ARG A 184 9.49 51.74 3.58
CA ARG A 184 8.22 52.42 3.34
C ARG A 184 7.27 51.52 2.56
N ALA A 185 7.78 50.83 1.54
CA ALA A 185 7.03 49.83 0.78
C ALA A 185 6.48 48.72 1.68
N LYS A 186 7.34 48.12 2.52
CA LYS A 186 6.97 47.10 3.51
C LYS A 186 5.83 47.58 4.41
N ARG A 187 5.94 48.79 4.99
CA ARG A 187 4.89 49.34 5.89
C ARG A 187 3.54 49.51 5.20
N VAL A 188 3.52 50.04 3.97
CA VAL A 188 2.27 50.26 3.23
C VAL A 188 1.61 48.95 2.80
N VAL A 189 2.41 47.99 2.33
CA VAL A 189 1.92 46.65 1.97
C VAL A 189 1.35 45.95 3.20
N ILE A 190 2.07 45.95 4.33
CA ILE A 190 1.61 45.32 5.58
C ILE A 190 0.29 45.95 6.05
N ALA A 191 0.18 47.28 6.03
CA ALA A 191 -1.04 47.97 6.45
C ALA A 191 -2.25 47.58 5.58
N LYS A 192 -2.08 47.53 4.26
CA LYS A 192 -3.15 47.11 3.33
C LYS A 192 -3.56 45.65 3.52
N LEU A 193 -2.58 44.75 3.65
CA LEU A 193 -2.87 43.32 3.86
C LEU A 193 -3.51 43.05 5.22
N LYS A 194 -3.10 43.75 6.30
CA LYS A 194 -3.74 43.63 7.62
C LYS A 194 -5.19 44.14 7.59
N ALA A 195 -5.46 45.22 6.85
CA ALA A 195 -6.81 45.76 6.69
C ALA A 195 -7.74 44.82 5.90
N GLU A 196 -7.23 44.13 4.89
CA GLU A 196 -8.02 43.27 3.98
C GLU A 196 -8.18 41.83 4.51
N TYR A 197 -7.17 41.27 5.18
CA TYR A 197 -7.14 39.86 5.58
C TYR A 197 -7.10 39.62 7.10
N GLY A 198 -6.94 40.67 7.91
CA GLY A 198 -6.81 40.62 9.36
C GLY A 198 -5.37 40.46 9.86
N GLN A 199 -5.13 40.85 11.11
CA GLN A 199 -3.80 40.86 11.73
C GLN A 199 -3.21 39.45 11.94
N ASP A 200 -4.06 38.45 12.16
CA ASP A 200 -3.67 37.05 12.42
C ASP A 200 -3.75 36.15 11.17
N ALA A 201 -3.79 36.74 9.98
CA ALA A 201 -3.91 35.97 8.74
C ALA A 201 -2.71 35.06 8.45
N LEU A 202 -1.54 35.35 9.07
CA LEU A 202 -0.28 34.62 8.96
C LEU A 202 0.43 34.58 10.30
N LYS A 203 1.06 33.45 10.64
CA LYS A 203 1.78 33.27 11.92
C LYS A 203 2.99 34.20 12.08
N ASN A 204 3.72 34.47 10.99
CA ASN A 204 4.88 35.38 10.92
C ASN A 204 4.65 36.46 9.86
N PHE A 205 3.59 37.24 10.02
CA PHE A 205 3.05 38.13 8.98
C PHE A 205 4.10 39.05 8.35
N GLU A 206 4.82 39.83 9.17
CA GLU A 206 5.71 40.88 8.66
C GLU A 206 6.96 40.34 7.98
N ASP A 207 7.53 39.25 8.51
CA ASP A 207 8.70 38.58 7.94
C ASP A 207 8.34 37.87 6.62
N THR A 208 7.15 37.28 6.57
CA THR A 208 6.65 36.60 5.37
C THR A 208 6.43 37.61 4.23
N VAL A 209 5.81 38.75 4.53
CA VAL A 209 5.63 39.83 3.56
C VAL A 209 6.98 40.40 3.11
N GLU A 210 7.92 40.64 4.03
CA GLU A 210 9.26 41.11 3.66
C GLU A 210 9.98 40.14 2.70
N LYS A 211 9.90 38.83 2.97
CA LYS A 211 10.45 37.81 2.07
C LYS A 211 9.81 37.87 0.68
N TRP A 212 8.49 38.01 0.60
CA TRP A 212 7.80 38.12 -0.71
C TRP A 212 8.21 39.34 -1.51
N ILE A 213 8.47 40.49 -0.85
CA ILE A 213 8.97 41.70 -1.48
C ILE A 213 10.42 41.51 -1.94
N ARG A 214 11.25 40.89 -1.10
CA ARG A 214 12.65 40.62 -1.41
C ARG A 214 12.80 39.71 -2.63
N ASP A 215 11.94 38.71 -2.73
CA ASP A 215 11.96 37.70 -3.79
C ASP A 215 11.24 38.17 -5.07
N MET A 216 10.79 39.43 -5.15
CA MET A 216 10.24 40.00 -6.40
C MET A 216 11.35 40.21 -7.43
N PRO A 217 11.16 39.77 -8.68
CA PRO A 217 12.16 39.94 -9.74
C PRO A 217 12.37 41.42 -10.14
N ASP A 218 11.29 42.21 -10.10
CA ASP A 218 11.24 43.62 -10.50
C ASP A 218 11.49 44.61 -9.33
N ARG A 219 11.84 44.12 -8.13
CA ARG A 219 11.95 44.96 -6.93
C ARG A 219 12.96 46.11 -7.06
N LEU A 220 14.05 45.91 -7.79
CA LEU A 220 15.11 46.92 -7.96
C LEU A 220 14.69 48.06 -8.88
N GLU A 221 13.74 47.80 -9.78
CA GLU A 221 13.17 48.81 -10.68
C GLU A 221 12.10 49.63 -9.96
N LEU A 222 11.30 48.97 -9.11
CA LEU A 222 10.23 49.60 -8.34
C LEU A 222 10.73 50.40 -7.12
N ILE A 223 11.93 50.11 -6.61
CA ILE A 223 12.51 50.79 -5.43
C ILE A 223 13.89 51.37 -5.79
N PRO A 224 13.95 52.54 -6.46
CA PRO A 224 15.19 53.11 -6.97
C PRO A 224 16.24 53.36 -5.88
N SER A 225 15.81 53.78 -4.69
CA SER A 225 16.72 54.04 -3.56
C SER A 225 17.42 52.77 -3.03
N LEU A 226 16.86 51.59 -3.29
CA LEU A 226 17.49 50.32 -2.97
C LEU A 226 18.60 49.97 -3.97
N LYS A 227 18.35 50.24 -5.26
CA LYS A 227 19.33 50.08 -6.34
C LYS A 227 20.55 50.95 -6.08
N GLU A 228 20.33 52.23 -5.76
CA GLU A 228 21.40 53.20 -5.44
C GLU A 228 22.23 52.80 -4.21
N ARG A 229 21.56 52.28 -3.18
CA ARG A 229 22.22 51.89 -1.92
C ARG A 229 23.06 50.61 -2.10
N LEU A 230 22.58 49.65 -2.88
CA LEU A 230 23.32 48.43 -3.22
C LEU A 230 24.52 48.72 -4.13
N SER A 231 24.36 49.63 -5.11
CA SER A 231 25.47 50.07 -5.97
C SER A 231 26.55 50.86 -5.24
N ARG A 232 26.19 51.59 -4.16
CA ARG A 232 27.17 52.29 -3.30
C ARG A 232 27.91 51.35 -2.34
N SER A 233 27.25 50.28 -1.88
CA SER A 233 27.91 49.28 -1.03
C SER A 233 28.89 48.38 -1.79
N SER A 234 28.77 48.25 -3.11
CA SER A 234 29.74 47.54 -3.95
C SER A 234 30.98 48.36 -4.33
N THR A 235 31.07 49.63 -3.91
CA THR A 235 32.15 50.56 -4.29
C THR A 235 33.03 51.02 -3.11
N LEU A 236 33.15 50.24 -2.03
CA LEU A 236 34.17 50.48 -1.00
C LEU A 236 35.49 49.78 -1.38
N PRO A 237 36.65 50.47 -1.33
CA PRO A 237 37.92 49.95 -1.86
C PRO A 237 38.65 49.02 -0.88
N ASP A 238 39.24 47.97 -1.43
CA ASP A 238 40.32 47.19 -0.82
C ASP A 238 41.54 48.10 -0.55
N SER A 239 41.64 48.64 0.66
CA SER A 239 42.90 49.21 1.14
C SER A 239 43.02 49.08 2.66
N ILE A 240 43.31 47.85 3.12
CA ILE A 240 44.10 47.66 4.33
C ILE A 240 45.39 46.98 3.87
N GLN A 241 46.45 47.79 3.79
CA GLN A 241 47.81 47.37 3.50
C GLN A 241 48.31 46.40 4.58
N THR A 242 48.78 45.28 4.07
CA THR A 242 49.82 44.39 4.60
C THR A 242 50.77 45.02 5.63
N LYS A 243 50.85 44.40 6.82
CA LYS A 243 52.12 44.23 7.52
C LYS A 243 52.47 42.74 7.52
N SER A 244 53.48 42.41 6.73
CA SER A 244 54.26 41.19 6.78
C SER A 244 54.96 41.04 8.14
N ASP A 245 54.97 39.84 8.72
CA ASP A 245 56.19 39.15 9.18
C ASP A 245 55.89 37.75 9.77
N PRO A 246 56.87 36.83 9.90
CA PRO A 246 56.90 35.64 9.06
C PRO A 246 56.91 34.29 9.83
N LEU A 247 56.78 33.21 9.05
CA LEU A 247 57.36 31.88 9.25
C LEU A 247 57.12 31.16 10.60
N ASN A 248 56.28 30.11 10.55
CA ASN A 248 56.65 28.79 11.09
C ASN A 248 55.81 27.67 10.43
N PRO A 249 56.42 26.55 9.98
CA PRO A 249 55.70 25.40 9.46
C PRO A 249 55.14 24.52 10.61
N PRO A 250 54.07 23.73 10.36
CA PRO A 250 53.51 22.85 11.38
C PRO A 250 54.43 21.63 11.61
N PRO A 251 54.54 21.12 12.84
CA PRO A 251 55.16 19.82 13.09
C PRO A 251 54.21 18.69 12.65
N LEU A 252 54.84 17.55 12.31
CA LEU A 252 54.25 16.28 11.88
C LEU A 252 53.15 15.74 12.82
#